data_AF-A0A837FAP0-F1
#
_entry.id   AF-A0A837FAP0-F1
#
_cell.length_a   1.000
_cell.length_b   1.000
_cell.length_c   1.000
_cell.angle_alpha   90.00
_cell.angle_beta   90.00
_cell.angle_gamma   90.00
#
_symmetry.space_group_name_H-M   'P 1'
#
loop_
_entity.id
_entity.type
_entity.pdbx_description
1 polymer ?
#
loop_
_entity_poly.entity_id
_entity_poly.type
_entity_poly.pdbx_seq_one_letter_code
_entity_poly.pdbx_strand_id
1 'polypeptide(L)'
;MKTTILITLLSGLCLMASAHAEEKTLTLQQQRMTTCNQQATSQSLKGDARKTYMSDCLKNGATKPGEKSLTPQQQKMRECNAQATQQMLKGDDRSKFMSACLKKQA
;
A
#
# COMPACT_ATOMS: atom_id res chain seq x y z
N MET A 1 -30.52 -53.77 11.60
CA MET A 1 -31.51 -52.66 11.50
C MET A 1 -30.73 -51.45 10.98
N LYS A 2 -30.90 -51.02 9.71
CA LYS A 2 -31.94 -50.11 9.19
C LYS A 2 -31.53 -48.63 9.42
N THR A 3 -31.17 -47.76 8.46
CA THR A 3 -31.07 -47.79 6.97
C THR A 3 -29.58 -47.61 6.52
N THR A 4 -29.11 -47.52 5.27
CA THR A 4 -29.66 -47.46 3.87
C THR A 4 -29.99 -46.06 3.30
N ILE A 5 -29.78 -45.88 1.97
CA ILE A 5 -30.16 -44.75 1.05
C ILE A 5 -29.26 -43.49 1.13
N LEU A 6 -28.80 -42.84 0.03
CA LEU A 6 -28.58 -43.23 -1.38
C LEU A 6 -27.65 -42.20 -2.07
N ILE A 7 -27.00 -42.62 -3.16
CA ILE A 7 -26.16 -41.88 -4.10
C ILE A 7 -26.86 -40.65 -4.72
N THR A 8 -26.12 -39.53 -4.89
CA THR A 8 -26.23 -38.71 -6.12
C THR A 8 -24.88 -38.10 -6.52
N LEU A 9 -24.41 -38.53 -7.70
CA LEU A 9 -23.26 -38.05 -8.45
C LEU A 9 -23.60 -36.73 -9.15
N LEU A 10 -22.69 -35.74 -9.22
CA LEU A 10 -22.53 -34.92 -10.44
C LEU A 10 -21.21 -34.11 -10.47
N SER A 11 -20.63 -34.02 -11.67
CA SER A 11 -19.36 -33.36 -11.99
C SER A 11 -19.39 -31.83 -11.80
N GLY A 12 -18.25 -31.24 -11.39
CA GLY A 12 -18.13 -29.82 -11.07
C GLY A 12 -16.76 -29.20 -11.40
N LEU A 13 -16.25 -29.47 -12.60
CA LEU A 13 -15.28 -28.65 -13.36
C LEU A 13 -14.15 -27.95 -12.56
N CYS A 14 -12.98 -28.58 -12.52
CA CYS A 14 -11.73 -27.92 -12.12
C CYS A 14 -11.34 -26.88 -13.18
N LEU A 15 -11.81 -25.63 -13.04
CA LEU A 15 -11.37 -24.53 -13.89
C LEU A 15 -9.96 -24.09 -13.49
N MET A 16 -9.09 -24.13 -14.50
CA MET A 16 -7.70 -23.69 -14.48
C MET A 16 -7.50 -22.40 -13.69
N ALA A 17 -6.43 -22.35 -12.91
CA ALA A 17 -5.98 -21.14 -12.24
C ALA A 17 -5.74 -20.02 -13.27
N SER A 18 -6.64 -19.04 -13.28
CA SER A 18 -6.38 -17.75 -13.92
C SER A 18 -5.28 -17.06 -13.12
N ALA A 19 -4.06 -17.16 -13.62
CA ALA A 19 -2.92 -16.41 -13.13
C ALA A 19 -3.23 -14.91 -13.23
N HIS A 20 -3.69 -14.32 -12.12
CA HIS A 20 -3.59 -12.89 -11.97
C HIS A 20 -2.11 -12.55 -11.96
N ALA A 21 -1.66 -11.91 -13.03
CA ALA A 21 -0.37 -11.26 -13.06
C ALA A 21 -0.35 -10.25 -11.90
N GLU A 22 0.39 -10.58 -10.85
CA GLU A 22 0.73 -9.64 -9.79
C GLU A 22 1.67 -8.60 -10.42
N GLU A 23 1.07 -7.56 -11.01
CA GLU A 23 1.78 -6.31 -11.22
C GLU A 23 2.40 -5.95 -9.86
N LYS A 24 3.73 -5.86 -9.79
CA LYS A 24 4.46 -5.51 -8.57
C LYS A 24 4.29 -4.02 -8.25
N THR A 25 3.06 -3.61 -8.02
CA THR A 25 2.71 -2.35 -7.40
C THR A 25 3.29 -2.38 -5.99
N LEU A 26 4.38 -1.62 -5.77
CA LEU A 26 5.01 -1.53 -4.45
C LEU A 26 3.96 -1.15 -3.42
N THR A 27 3.88 -1.93 -2.33
CA THR A 27 2.99 -1.61 -1.22
C THR A 27 3.27 -0.20 -0.68
N LEU A 28 2.26 0.49 -0.13
CA LEU A 28 2.41 1.83 0.46
C LEU A 28 3.65 1.93 1.38
N GLN A 29 3.91 0.90 2.19
CA GLN A 29 5.09 0.81 3.05
C GLN A 29 6.41 0.69 2.27
N GLN A 30 6.51 -0.16 1.25
CA GLN A 30 7.72 -0.28 0.41
C GLN A 30 7.99 1.01 -0.38
N GLN A 31 6.95 1.64 -0.92
CA GLN A 31 7.08 2.92 -1.62
C GLN A 31 7.57 4.02 -0.66
N ARG A 32 7.02 4.07 0.57
CA ARG A 32 7.45 4.99 1.63
C ARG A 32 8.92 4.74 2.02
N MET A 33 9.35 3.50 2.23
CA MET A 33 10.75 3.13 2.46
C MET A 33 11.67 3.68 1.37
N THR A 34 11.28 3.54 0.10
CA THR A 34 12.04 4.02 -1.06
C THR A 34 12.08 5.54 -1.13
N THR A 35 10.98 6.24 -0.82
CA THR A 35 10.94 7.71 -0.72
C THR A 35 11.81 8.23 0.42
N CYS A 36 11.72 7.62 1.62
CA CYS A 36 12.55 7.98 2.77
C CYS A 36 14.05 7.78 2.49
N ASN A 37 14.44 6.70 1.80
CA ASN A 37 15.85 6.49 1.42
C ASN A 37 16.34 7.49 0.38
N GLN A 38 15.53 7.84 -0.62
CA GLN A 38 15.88 8.88 -1.58
C GLN A 38 16.05 10.25 -0.91
N GLN A 39 15.12 10.66 -0.04
CA GLN A 39 15.20 11.94 0.66
C GLN A 39 16.34 12.00 1.70
N ALA A 40 16.65 10.89 2.36
CA ALA A 40 17.82 10.81 3.23
C ALA A 40 19.13 10.99 2.42
N THR A 41 19.18 10.41 1.21
CA THR A 41 20.33 10.50 0.31
C THR A 41 20.47 11.88 -0.31
N SER A 42 19.38 12.51 -0.76
CA SER A 42 19.42 13.88 -1.32
C SER A 42 19.80 14.93 -0.28
N GLN A 43 19.43 14.71 0.99
CA GLN A 43 19.88 15.52 2.12
C GLN A 43 21.27 15.13 2.65
N SER A 44 21.97 14.19 1.99
CA SER A 44 23.30 13.68 2.38
C SER A 44 23.40 13.18 3.82
N LEU A 45 22.30 12.70 4.41
CA LEU A 45 22.25 12.22 5.78
C LEU A 45 23.07 10.92 5.94
N LYS A 46 23.92 10.89 6.96
CA LYS A 46 24.81 9.76 7.29
C LYS A 46 24.74 9.45 8.79
N GLY A 47 25.21 8.27 9.18
CA GLY A 47 25.25 7.83 10.59
C GLY A 47 23.89 7.93 11.28
N ASP A 48 23.90 8.37 12.54
CA ASP A 48 22.69 8.50 13.36
C ASP A 48 21.67 9.48 12.81
N ALA A 49 22.09 10.55 12.12
CA ALA A 49 21.18 11.48 11.47
C ALA A 49 20.29 10.78 10.42
N ARG A 50 20.86 9.86 9.63
CA ARG A 50 20.09 9.03 8.68
C ARG A 50 19.16 8.06 9.40
N LYS A 51 19.62 7.44 10.50
CA LYS A 51 18.83 6.47 11.28
C LYS A 51 17.61 7.14 11.93
N THR A 52 17.81 8.28 12.57
CA THR A 52 16.74 9.10 13.17
C THR A 52 15.76 9.58 12.11
N TYR A 53 16.24 10.14 11.00
CA TYR A 53 15.39 10.55 9.88
C TYR A 53 14.59 9.37 9.30
N MET A 54 15.18 8.19 9.14
CA MET A 54 14.46 7.01 8.63
C MET A 54 13.34 6.60 9.59
N SER A 55 13.62 6.54 10.89
CA SER A 55 12.63 6.20 11.92
C SER A 55 11.45 7.18 11.93
N ASP A 56 11.73 8.49 11.87
CA ASP A 56 10.69 9.52 11.78
C ASP A 56 9.92 9.44 10.46
N CYS A 57 10.63 9.26 9.33
CA CYS A 57 10.03 9.19 8.01
C CYS A 57 9.07 7.99 7.84
N LEU A 58 9.36 6.86 8.50
CA LEU A 58 8.49 5.69 8.48
C LEU A 58 7.31 5.75 9.47
N LYS A 59 7.41 6.57 10.52
CA LYS A 59 6.31 6.81 11.48
C LYS A 59 5.43 7.97 11.04
N ASN A 60 6.01 9.17 10.97
CA ASN A 60 5.33 10.44 10.73
C ASN A 60 5.30 10.82 9.25
N GLY A 61 6.36 10.48 8.50
CA GLY A 61 6.38 10.67 7.05
C GLY A 61 7.59 11.41 6.54
N ALA A 62 7.75 11.45 5.22
CA ALA A 62 8.75 12.28 4.57
C ALA A 62 8.49 13.78 4.84
N THR A 63 9.10 14.28 5.90
CA THR A 63 9.08 15.67 6.40
C THR A 63 10.46 16.29 6.13
N LYS A 64 10.52 17.60 5.89
CA LYS A 64 11.81 18.30 5.90
C LYS A 64 12.19 18.62 7.35
N PRO A 65 13.48 18.59 7.72
CA PRO A 65 13.95 19.10 9.00
C PRO A 65 13.47 20.55 9.21
N GLY A 66 12.73 20.79 10.29
CA GLY A 66 12.16 22.11 10.62
C GLY A 66 10.72 22.35 10.14
N GLU A 67 10.14 21.49 9.31
CA GLU A 67 8.69 21.53 9.04
C GLU A 67 7.89 20.79 10.13
N LYS A 68 6.67 21.24 10.41
CA LYS A 68 5.77 20.55 11.35
C LYS A 68 5.39 19.18 10.78
N SER A 69 5.55 18.13 11.57
CA SER A 69 5.13 16.78 11.19
C SER A 69 3.63 16.74 10.85
N LEU A 70 3.31 16.09 9.72
CA LEU A 70 1.93 15.85 9.33
C LEU A 70 1.26 14.87 10.31
N THR A 71 -0.05 15.00 10.51
CA THR A 71 -0.81 13.96 11.22
C THR A 71 -0.77 12.65 10.41
N PRO A 72 -0.91 11.47 11.04
CA PRO A 72 -0.96 10.19 10.32
C PRO A 72 -2.01 10.14 9.20
N GLN A 73 -3.14 10.86 9.38
CA GLN A 73 -4.20 10.98 8.37
C GLN A 73 -3.79 11.87 7.18
N GLN A 74 -3.16 13.02 7.44
CA GLN A 74 -2.61 13.90 6.40
C GLN A 74 -1.48 13.20 5.61
N GLN A 75 -0.62 12.48 6.34
CA GLN A 75 0.44 11.65 5.78
C GLN A 75 -0.13 10.61 4.81
N LYS A 76 -1.14 9.84 5.26
CA LYS A 76 -1.84 8.86 4.44
C LYS A 76 -2.50 9.48 3.21
N MET A 77 -3.16 10.63 3.35
CA MET A 77 -3.79 11.34 2.24
C MET A 77 -2.77 11.75 1.17
N ARG A 78 -1.58 12.21 1.59
CA ARG A 78 -0.47 12.54 0.69
C ARG A 78 0.06 11.30 -0.04
N GLU A 79 0.28 10.19 0.67
CA GLU A 79 0.71 8.91 0.10
C GLU A 79 -0.31 8.37 -0.94
N CYS A 80 -1.61 8.35 -0.59
CA CYS A 80 -2.68 7.96 -1.52
C CYS A 80 -2.66 8.84 -2.79
N ASN A 81 -2.60 10.17 -2.65
CA ASN A 81 -2.56 11.09 -3.80
C ASN A 81 -1.33 10.89 -4.68
N ALA A 82 -0.17 10.57 -4.10
CA ALA A 82 1.03 10.22 -4.86
C ALA A 82 0.83 8.92 -5.65
N GLN A 83 0.29 7.86 -5.03
CA GLN A 83 0.02 6.58 -5.71
C GLN A 83 -0.96 6.72 -6.87
N ALA A 84 -2.09 7.40 -6.68
CA ALA A 84 -3.05 7.62 -7.75
C ALA A 84 -2.46 8.42 -8.93
N THR A 85 -1.48 9.27 -8.67
CA THR A 85 -0.80 10.06 -9.70
C THR A 85 0.25 9.21 -10.43
N GLN A 86 0.97 8.32 -9.73
CA GLN A 86 1.89 7.36 -10.34
C GLN A 86 1.15 6.30 -11.18
N GLN A 87 0.00 5.83 -10.71
CA GLN A 87 -0.92 4.95 -11.47
C GLN A 87 -1.73 5.69 -12.54
N MET A 88 -1.48 7.00 -12.74
CA MET A 88 -2.14 7.86 -13.73
C MET A 88 -3.68 7.88 -13.63
N LEU A 89 -4.25 7.56 -12.47
CA LEU A 89 -5.68 7.46 -12.23
C LEU A 89 -6.35 8.83 -12.35
N LYS A 90 -7.48 8.84 -13.07
CA LYS A 90 -8.32 10.02 -13.34
C LYS A 90 -9.79 9.68 -13.09
N GLY A 91 -10.64 10.70 -13.03
CA GLY A 91 -12.09 10.55 -12.90
C GLY A 91 -12.51 9.62 -11.74
N ASP A 92 -13.51 8.79 -12.00
CA ASP A 92 -14.06 7.85 -11.02
C ASP A 92 -13.03 6.86 -10.46
N ASP A 93 -12.05 6.43 -11.25
CA ASP A 93 -11.07 5.45 -10.79
C ASP A 93 -10.10 6.04 -9.78
N ARG A 94 -9.74 7.33 -9.93
CA ARG A 94 -9.04 8.08 -8.87
C ARG A 94 -9.89 8.17 -7.61
N SER A 95 -11.18 8.47 -7.73
CA SER A 95 -12.10 8.62 -6.58
C SER A 95 -12.32 7.30 -5.83
N LYS A 96 -12.50 6.19 -6.55
CA LYS A 96 -12.57 4.83 -5.99
C LYS A 96 -11.27 4.46 -5.28
N PHE A 97 -10.12 4.68 -5.93
CA PHE A 97 -8.82 4.40 -5.33
C PHE A 97 -8.54 5.27 -4.10
N MET A 98 -8.80 6.58 -4.14
CA MET A 98 -8.71 7.46 -2.95
C MET A 98 -9.54 6.90 -1.80
N SER A 99 -10.79 6.54 -2.08
CA SER A 99 -11.71 6.00 -1.07
C SER A 99 -11.20 4.69 -0.47
N ALA A 100 -10.73 3.75 -1.28
CA ALA A 100 -10.19 2.48 -0.81
C ALA A 100 -8.89 2.67 -0.01
N CYS A 101 -7.97 3.50 -0.52
CA CYS A 101 -6.70 3.82 0.12
C CYS A 101 -6.91 4.48 1.49
N LEU A 102 -7.75 5.52 1.56
CA LEU A 102 -8.07 6.24 2.80
C LEU A 102 -8.84 5.37 3.79
N LYS A 103 -9.72 4.45 3.35
CA LYS A 103 -10.46 3.53 4.24
C LYS A 103 -9.60 2.44 4.88
N LYS A 104 -8.42 2.10 4.34
CA LYS A 104 -7.60 0.97 4.84
C LYS A 104 -6.80 1.27 6.13
N GLN A 105 -7.44 1.93 7.09
CA GLN A 105 -7.03 2.08 8.51
C GLN A 105 -8.31 2.20 9.35
N ALA A 106 -8.95 1.05 9.58
CA ALA A 106 -9.40 0.66 10.91
C ALA A 106 -8.46 -0.47 11.36
#